data_AF-A0A0Q5NPV2-F1
#
_entry.id   AF-A0A0Q5NPV2-F1
#
_cell.length_a   1.000
_cell.length_b   1.000
_cell.length_c   1.000
_cell.angle_alpha   90.00
_cell.angle_beta   90.00
_cell.angle_gamma   90.00
#
_symmetry.space_group_name_H-M   'P 1'
#
loop_
_entity.id
_entity.type
_entity.pdbx_description
1 polymer ?
#
loop_
_entity_poly.entity_id
_entity_poly.type
_entity_poly.pdbx_seq_one_letter_code
_entity_poly.pdbx_strand_id
1 'polypeptide(L)'
;MNGRETLDSIREINLSYIMLAQRMLRDDRAIGMFRLGLSKELADLLSGLTLAQVVKLASSDQLLCFFRFNDHAMLTALTAPAKHADIAPTHAAILLAGQPAEQFV
;
A
#
# COMPACT_ATOMS: atom_id res chain seq x y z
N MET A 1 21.98 -12.62 -5.11
CA MET A 1 20.94 -11.92 -5.88
C MET A 1 21.63 -11.07 -6.92
N ASN A 2 21.34 -11.30 -8.18
CA ASN A 2 21.88 -10.53 -9.29
C ASN A 2 21.06 -9.22 -9.42
N GLY A 3 21.69 -8.07 -9.69
CA GLY A 3 20.99 -6.78 -9.68
C GLY A 3 19.77 -6.73 -10.62
N ARG A 4 19.80 -7.51 -11.70
CA ARG A 4 18.68 -7.66 -12.64
C ARG A 4 17.48 -8.40 -12.03
N GLU A 5 17.71 -9.45 -11.24
CA GLU A 5 16.65 -10.19 -10.54
C GLU A 5 15.92 -9.30 -9.53
N THR A 6 16.67 -8.41 -8.86
CA THR A 6 16.09 -7.43 -7.93
C THR A 6 15.19 -6.43 -8.65
N LEU A 7 15.63 -5.89 -9.80
CA LEU A 7 14.81 -4.96 -10.58
C LEU A 7 13.54 -5.65 -11.12
N ASP A 8 13.65 -6.88 -11.60
CA ASP A 8 12.49 -7.64 -12.07
C ASP A 8 11.48 -7.90 -10.93
N SER A 9 11.99 -8.20 -9.72
CA SER A 9 11.15 -8.34 -8.52
C SER A 9 10.45 -7.02 -8.14
N ILE A 10 11.14 -5.88 -8.23
CA ILE A 10 10.55 -4.56 -7.98
C ILE A 10 9.39 -4.30 -8.96
N ARG A 11 9.59 -4.61 -10.24
CA ARG A 11 8.56 -4.41 -11.27
C ARG A 11 7.33 -5.30 -11.04
N GLU A 12 7.55 -6.54 -10.64
CA GLU A 12 6.46 -7.48 -10.31
C GLU A 12 5.65 -7.01 -9.10
N ILE A 13 6.32 -6.53 -8.04
CA ILE A 13 5.66 -5.96 -6.86
C ILE A 13 4.86 -4.72 -7.23
N ASN A 14 5.44 -3.80 -8.00
CA ASN A 14 4.78 -2.59 -8.45
C ASN A 14 3.50 -2.89 -9.25
N LEU A 15 3.58 -3.83 -10.20
CA LEU A 15 2.43 -4.26 -11.00
C LEU A 15 1.33 -4.85 -10.11
N SER A 16 1.72 -5.78 -9.24
CA SER A 16 0.80 -6.45 -8.31
C SER A 16 0.10 -5.45 -7.39
N TYR A 17 0.84 -4.47 -6.87
CA TYR A 17 0.31 -3.42 -6.01
C TYR A 17 -0.73 -2.55 -6.73
N ILE A 18 -0.41 -2.03 -7.93
CA ILE A 18 -1.34 -1.16 -8.67
C ILE A 18 -2.61 -1.94 -9.05
N MET A 19 -2.47 -3.19 -9.48
CA MET A 19 -3.62 -4.03 -9.83
C MET A 19 -4.52 -4.30 -8.63
N LEU A 20 -3.94 -4.59 -7.46
CA LEU A 20 -4.68 -4.75 -6.21
C LEU A 20 -5.38 -3.45 -5.82
N ALA A 21 -4.68 -2.31 -5.89
CA ALA A 21 -5.25 -1.00 -5.57
C ALA A 21 -6.48 -0.69 -6.45
N GLN A 22 -6.36 -0.86 -7.77
CA GLN A 22 -7.47 -0.67 -8.69
C GLN A 22 -8.65 -1.62 -8.39
N ARG A 23 -8.38 -2.88 -8.04
CA ARG A 23 -9.43 -3.83 -7.67
C ARG A 23 -10.16 -3.39 -6.40
N MET A 24 -9.43 -3.07 -5.34
CA MET A 24 -10.02 -2.65 -4.07
C MET A 24 -10.87 -1.38 -4.24
N LEU A 25 -10.40 -0.41 -5.03
CA LEU A 25 -11.12 0.83 -5.30
C LEU A 25 -12.40 0.61 -6.12
N ARG A 26 -12.44 -0.40 -7.00
CA ARG A 26 -13.66 -0.80 -7.71
C ARG A 26 -14.65 -1.55 -6.83
N ASP A 27 -14.15 -2.44 -5.97
CA ASP A 27 -14.99 -3.28 -5.12
C ASP A 27 -15.67 -2.45 -4.02
N ASP A 28 -14.92 -1.61 -3.30
CA ASP A 28 -15.44 -0.60 -2.39
C ASP A 28 -14.44 0.56 -2.30
N ARG A 29 -14.78 1.69 -2.92
CA ARG A 29 -13.89 2.83 -3.03
C ARG A 29 -13.49 3.40 -1.67
N ALA A 30 -14.42 3.49 -0.72
CA ALA A 30 -14.15 4.08 0.59
C ALA A 30 -13.25 3.17 1.43
N ILE A 31 -13.55 1.88 1.47
CA ILE A 31 -12.72 0.89 2.15
C ILE A 31 -11.36 0.76 1.48
N GLY A 32 -11.31 0.78 0.15
CA GLY A 32 -10.08 0.75 -0.65
C GLY A 32 -9.16 1.91 -0.30
N MET A 33 -9.67 3.14 -0.32
CA MET A 33 -8.91 4.33 0.08
C MET A 33 -8.37 4.22 1.50
N PHE A 34 -9.20 3.83 2.47
CA PHE A 34 -8.79 3.68 3.86
C PHE A 34 -7.67 2.63 4.04
N ARG A 35 -7.85 1.45 3.45
CA ARG A 35 -6.88 0.34 3.55
C ARG A 35 -5.57 0.64 2.84
N LEU A 36 -5.63 1.35 1.72
CA LEU A 36 -4.45 1.73 0.94
C LEU A 36 -3.78 3.02 1.47
N GLY A 37 -4.48 3.81 2.29
CA GLY A 37 -3.98 5.10 2.77
C GLY A 37 -3.98 6.19 1.69
N LEU A 38 -4.91 6.12 0.74
CA LEU A 38 -4.94 7.02 -0.43
C LEU A 38 -5.89 8.19 -0.22
N SER A 39 -5.47 9.38 -0.66
CA SER A 39 -6.36 10.51 -0.87
C SER A 39 -7.37 10.24 -2.00
N LYS A 40 -8.40 11.09 -2.09
CA LYS A 40 -9.43 10.96 -3.14
C LYS A 40 -8.81 11.15 -4.52
N GLU A 41 -7.89 12.09 -4.64
CA GLU A 41 -7.19 12.47 -5.86
C GLU A 41 -6.32 11.32 -6.36
N LEU A 42 -5.57 10.66 -5.47
CA LEU A 42 -4.80 9.47 -5.82
C LEU A 42 -5.70 8.30 -6.23
N ALA A 43 -6.80 8.09 -5.52
CA ALA A 43 -7.75 7.03 -5.85
C ALA A 43 -8.40 7.23 -7.22
N ASP A 44 -8.74 8.47 -7.58
CA ASP A 44 -9.28 8.81 -8.90
C ASP A 44 -8.25 8.59 -10.00
N LEU A 45 -7.00 9.03 -9.78
CA LEU A 45 -5.90 8.82 -10.73
C LEU A 45 -5.61 7.33 -10.96
N LEU A 46 -5.45 6.55 -9.89
CA LEU A 46 -5.17 5.12 -9.97
C LEU A 46 -6.32 4.35 -10.65
N SER A 47 -7.57 4.71 -10.35
CA SER A 47 -8.74 4.07 -10.96
C SER A 47 -8.86 4.36 -12.47
N GLY A 48 -8.33 5.50 -12.92
CA GLY A 48 -8.33 5.91 -14.33
C GLY A 48 -7.18 5.38 -15.17
N LEU A 49 -6.16 4.74 -14.57
CA LEU A 49 -5.02 4.21 -15.32
C LEU A 49 -5.44 3.05 -16.25
N THR A 50 -5.08 3.18 -17.53
CA THR A 50 -5.16 2.08 -18.49
C THR A 50 -4.12 1.00 -18.21
N LEU A 51 -4.33 -0.22 -18.70
CA LEU A 51 -3.36 -1.32 -18.56
C LEU A 51 -1.96 -0.93 -19.06
N ALA A 52 -1.86 -0.22 -20.19
CA ALA A 52 -0.59 0.24 -20.73
C ALA A 52 0.12 1.22 -19.79
N GLN A 53 -0.63 2.13 -19.15
CA GLN A 53 -0.07 3.05 -18.16
C GLN A 53 0.32 2.33 -16.86
N VAL A 54 -0.46 1.34 -16.42
CA VAL A 54 -0.11 0.49 -15.26
C VAL A 54 1.21 -0.23 -15.50
N VAL A 55 1.37 -0.89 -16.66
CA VAL A 55 2.62 -1.59 -17.00
C VAL A 55 3.80 -0.62 -17.09
N LYS A 56 3.61 0.56 -17.69
CA LYS A 56 4.65 1.61 -17.75
C LYS A 56 5.05 2.12 -16.37
N LEU A 57 4.09 2.31 -15.48
CA LEU A 57 4.36 2.77 -14.12
C LEU A 57 5.08 1.67 -13.33
N ALA A 58 4.64 0.42 -13.48
CA ALA A 58 5.24 -0.74 -12.83
C ALA A 58 6.67 -1.02 -13.29
N SER A 59 7.06 -0.65 -14.52
CA SER A 59 8.43 -0.85 -15.02
C SER A 59 9.48 0.03 -14.32
N SER A 60 9.08 0.92 -13.41
CA SER A 60 9.97 1.70 -12.56
C SER A 60 10.94 0.79 -11.77
N ASP A 61 12.20 1.22 -11.69
CA ASP A 61 13.24 0.58 -10.87
C ASP A 61 13.17 0.98 -9.39
N GLN A 62 12.14 1.74 -9.00
CA GLN A 62 11.82 2.11 -7.63
C GLN A 62 10.50 1.46 -7.21
N LEU A 63 10.44 1.01 -5.96
CA LEU A 63 9.18 0.57 -5.36
C LEU A 63 8.21 1.74 -5.27
N LEU A 64 7.00 1.54 -5.79
CA LEU A 64 5.92 2.52 -5.76
C LEU A 64 5.14 2.46 -4.46
N CYS A 65 5.04 1.27 -3.87
CA CYS A 65 4.48 1.08 -2.54
C CYS A 65 5.61 1.04 -1.51
N PHE A 66 5.46 1.83 -0.45
CA PHE A 66 6.41 1.84 0.65
C PHE A 66 5.81 1.25 1.93
N PHE A 67 6.68 0.99 2.89
CA PHE A 67 6.28 0.48 4.19
C PHE A 67 5.50 1.56 4.96
N ARG A 68 4.20 1.30 5.17
CA ARG A 68 3.26 2.26 5.78
C ARG A 68 3.53 2.55 7.26
N PHE A 69 4.23 1.66 7.96
CA PHE A 69 4.57 1.83 9.38
C PHE A 69 5.97 2.43 9.52
N ASN A 70 6.07 3.74 9.62
CA ASN A 70 7.36 4.46 9.76
C ASN A 70 7.76 4.75 11.21
N ASP A 71 6.91 4.43 12.19
CA ASP A 71 7.19 4.61 13.61
C ASP A 71 7.61 3.29 14.26
N HIS A 72 8.80 3.29 14.84
CA HIS A 72 9.35 2.16 15.59
C HIS A 72 8.42 1.73 16.73
N ALA A 73 7.80 2.66 17.45
CA ALA A 73 6.87 2.37 18.53
C ALA A 73 5.62 1.63 18.02
N MET A 74 5.08 2.06 16.86
CA MET A 74 3.95 1.37 16.22
C MET A 74 4.34 -0.06 15.80
N LEU A 75 5.49 -0.22 15.16
CA LEU A 75 5.95 -1.54 14.71
C LEU A 75 6.24 -2.48 15.89
N THR A 76 6.83 -1.94 16.97
CA THR A 76 7.08 -2.68 18.22
C THR A 76 5.77 -3.13 18.86
N ALA A 77 4.76 -2.25 18.91
CA ALA A 77 3.46 -2.59 19.46
C ALA A 77 2.74 -3.70 18.68
N LEU A 78 2.90 -3.72 17.35
CA LEU A 78 2.28 -4.73 16.47
C LEU A 78 3.02 -6.07 16.48
N THR A 79 4.30 -6.09 16.82
CA THR A 79 5.15 -7.30 16.82
C THR A 79 5.38 -7.87 18.21
N ALA A 80 5.05 -7.12 19.27
CA ALA A 80 5.14 -7.61 20.64
C ALA A 80 4.22 -8.82 20.84
N PRO A 81 4.66 -9.86 21.56
CA PRO A 81 3.83 -11.03 21.86
C PRO A 81 2.63 -10.57 22.69
N ALA A 82 1.48 -10.47 22.03
CA ALA A 82 0.25 -10.07 22.68
C ALA A 82 -0.15 -11.14 23.70
N LYS A 83 -0.30 -10.78 24.97
CA LYS A 83 -0.96 -11.66 25.96
C LYS A 83 -2.40 -12.02 25.53
N HIS A 84 -2.99 -11.23 24.62
CA HIS A 84 -4.28 -11.44 23.96
C HIS A 84 -4.13 -11.25 22.44
N ALA A 85 -3.74 -12.30 21.73
CA ALA A 85 -3.49 -12.29 20.28
C ALA A 85 -4.69 -11.79 19.44
N ASP A 86 -5.92 -11.95 19.96
CA ASP A 86 -7.15 -11.57 19.26
C ASP A 86 -7.36 -10.06 19.09
N ILE A 87 -6.62 -9.20 19.80
CA ILE A 87 -6.80 -7.73 19.77
C ILE A 87 -5.81 -7.03 18.82
N ALA A 88 -4.73 -7.72 18.41
CA ALA A 88 -3.69 -7.15 17.55
C ALA A 88 -4.19 -6.56 16.20
N PRO A 89 -5.14 -7.19 15.48
CA PRO A 89 -5.68 -6.63 14.24
C PRO A 89 -6.42 -5.30 14.45
N THR A 90 -7.10 -5.15 15.60
CA THR A 90 -7.84 -3.94 15.96
C THR A 90 -6.89 -2.79 16.28
N HIS A 91 -5.78 -3.05 16.98
CA HIS A 91 -4.76 -2.04 17.24
C HIS A 91 -4.12 -1.53 15.94
N ALA A 92 -3.81 -2.41 14.99
CA ALA A 92 -3.29 -2.02 13.68
C ALA A 92 -4.27 -1.11 12.93
N ALA A 93 -5.56 -1.47 12.90
CA ALA A 93 -6.58 -0.67 12.22
C ALA A 93 -6.73 0.72 12.83
N ILE A 94 -6.72 0.83 14.17
CA ILE A 94 -6.80 2.12 14.88
C ILE A 94 -5.59 3.00 14.56
N LEU A 95 -4.39 2.43 14.62
CA LEU A 95 -3.15 3.14 14.32
C LEU A 95 -3.11 3.64 12.87
N LEU A 96 -3.52 2.82 11.91
CA LEU A 96 -3.57 3.17 10.49
C LEU A 96 -4.65 4.20 10.17
N ALA A 97 -5.77 4.22 10.92
CA ALA A 97 -6.81 5.22 10.79
C ALA A 97 -6.35 6.62 11.24
N GLY A 98 -5.40 6.68 12.16
CA GLY A 98 -4.83 7.94 12.66
C GLY A 98 -3.79 8.56 11.73
N GLN A 99 -3.28 7.83 10.74
CA GLN A 99 -2.31 8.37 9.78
C GLN A 99 -3.02 9.18 8.69
N PRO A 100 -2.50 10.36 8.32
CA PRO A 100 -3.03 11.09 7.18
C PRO A 100 -2.89 10.25 5.91
N ALA A 101 -3.91 10.31 5.05
CA ALA A 101 -3.80 9.73 3.73
C ALA A 101 -2.70 10.44 2.93
N GLU A 102 -2.00 9.70 2.06
CA GLU A 102 -1.01 10.31 1.19
C GLU A 102 -1.66 11.35 0.27
N GLN A 103 -1.06 12.53 0.26
CA GLN A 103 -1.47 13.66 -0.58
C GLN A 103 -0.39 13.92 -1.63
N PHE A 104 -0.78 14.41 -2.79
CA PHE A 104 0.17 15.04 -3.70
C PHE A 104 0.69 16.32 -3.02
N VAL A 105 2.00 16.36 -2.77
CA VAL A 105 2.72 17.57 -2.32
C VAL A 105 3.08 18.42 -3.53
#